data_AF-A0A3C1NBA7-F1
#
_entry.id   AF-A0A3C1NBA7-F1
#
_cell.length_a   1.000
_cell.length_b   1.000
_cell.length_c   1.000
_cell.angle_alpha   90.00
_cell.angle_beta   90.00
_cell.angle_gamma   90.00
#
_symmetry.space_group_name_H-M   'P 1'
#
loop_
_entity.id
_entity.type
_entity.pdbx_description
1 polymer ?
#
loop_
_entity_poly.entity_id
_entity_poly.type
_entity_poly.pdbx_seq_one_letter_code
_entity_poly.pdbx_strand_id
1 'polypeptide(L)' 'MKLQEIARRVNGYCPGEGGVEITGLATLANAEPHQLSFFVNSRLRDCLQSTRAG' A
#
# COMPACT_ATOMS: atom_id res chain seq x y z
N MET A 1 4.85 11.38 -0.64
CA MET A 1 4.46 11.51 0.81
C MET A 1 4.95 10.29 1.55
N LYS A 2 5.41 10.43 2.80
CA LYS A 2 5.92 9.27 3.53
C LYS A 2 4.81 8.34 4.01
N LEU A 3 5.03 7.03 3.99
CA LEU A 3 4.04 6.04 4.41
C LEU A 3 3.55 6.27 5.85
N GLN A 4 4.45 6.66 6.76
CA GLN A 4 4.11 7.02 8.15
C GLN A 4 3.11 8.19 8.22
N GLU A 5 3.23 9.18 7.33
CA GLU A 5 2.34 10.35 7.29
C GLU A 5 0.96 9.96 6.79
N ILE A 6 0.90 9.09 5.78
CA ILE A 6 -0.35 8.54 5.26
C ILE A 6 -1.06 7.77 6.38
N ALA A 7 -0.37 6.88 7.07
CA ALA A 7 -0.91 6.12 8.19
C ALA A 7 -1.49 7.04 9.27
N ARG A 8 -0.76 8.08 9.69
CA ARG A 8 -1.26 9.06 10.68
C ARG A 8 -2.52 9.78 10.23
N ARG A 9 -2.63 10.16 8.95
CA ARG A 9 -3.81 10.88 8.43
C ARG A 9 -5.08 10.03 8.44
N VAL A 10 -4.94 8.71 8.29
CA VAL A 10 -6.06 7.78 8.30
C VAL A 10 -6.30 7.14 9.68
N ASN A 11 -5.65 7.64 10.73
CA ASN A 11 -5.63 7.02 12.07
C ASN A 11 -5.23 5.52 12.02
N GLY A 12 -4.35 5.18 11.10
CA GLY A 12 -3.83 3.83 10.88
C GLY A 12 -2.47 3.62 11.55
N TYR A 13 -1.95 2.41 11.36
CA TYR A 13 -0.67 1.96 11.90
C TYR A 13 0.25 1.50 10.78
N CYS A 14 1.53 1.87 10.84
CA CYS A 14 2.57 1.46 9.89
C CYS A 14 3.55 0.52 10.60
N PRO A 15 3.38 -0.81 10.52
CA PRO A 15 4.25 -1.76 11.20
C PRO A 15 5.65 -1.92 10.56
N GLY A 16 5.86 -1.37 9.37
CA GLY A 16 7.11 -1.48 8.61
C GLY A 16 7.88 -0.16 8.49
N GLU A 17 8.67 -0.04 7.42
CA GLU A 17 9.48 1.15 7.16
C GLU A 17 8.62 2.36 6.74
N GLY A 18 8.30 3.22 7.69
CA GLY A 18 7.47 4.41 7.45
C GLY A 18 8.12 5.50 6.57
N GLY A 19 9.43 5.39 6.30
CA GLY A 19 10.22 6.31 5.48
C GLY A 19 10.07 6.12 3.97
N VAL A 20 9.34 5.09 3.52
CA VAL A 20 9.05 4.85 2.11
C VAL A 20 8.23 6.01 1.54
N GLU A 21 8.63 6.47 0.36
CA GLU A 21 7.90 7.52 -0.35
C GLU A 21 6.84 6.91 -1.27
N ILE A 22 5.60 7.28 -1.01
CA ILE A 22 4.44 6.92 -1.83
C ILE A 22 4.11 8.10 -2.76
N THR A 23 4.02 7.80 -4.05
CA THR A 23 3.75 8.77 -5.11
C THR A 23 2.37 8.58 -5.76
N GLY A 24 1.65 7.50 -5.44
CA GLY A 24 0.32 7.27 -5.97
C GLY A 24 -0.42 6.11 -5.30
N LEU A 25 -1.65 5.88 -5.77
CA LEU A 25 -2.50 4.76 -5.39
C LEU A 25 -2.77 3.89 -6.61
N ALA A 26 -2.82 2.59 -6.41
CA ALA A 26 -3.18 1.64 -7.46
C ALA A 26 -3.85 0.39 -6.87
N THR A 27 -4.58 -0.34 -7.71
CA THR A 27 -5.13 -1.66 -7.35
C THR A 27 -4.01 -2.70 -7.24
N LEU A 28 -4.19 -3.75 -6.43
CA LEU A 28 -3.18 -4.78 -6.19
C LEU A 28 -2.58 -5.36 -7.49
N ALA A 29 -3.40 -5.54 -8.53
CA ALA A 29 -2.99 -6.08 -9.82
C ALA A 29 -2.03 -5.19 -10.63
N ASN A 30 -2.07 -3.87 -10.42
CA ASN A 30 -1.36 -2.89 -11.25
C ASN A 30 -0.43 -1.97 -10.44
N ALA A 31 -0.30 -2.19 -9.14
CA ALA A 31 0.48 -1.33 -8.27
C ALA A 31 1.97 -1.52 -8.51
N GLU A 32 2.68 -0.39 -8.62
CA GLU A 32 4.14 -0.33 -8.71
C GLU A 32 4.79 -0.07 -7.34
N PRO A 33 6.12 -0.29 -7.18
CA PRO A 33 6.80 -0.22 -5.87
C PRO A 33 6.75 1.12 -5.14
N HIS A 34 6.37 2.20 -5.81
CA HIS A 34 6.21 3.53 -5.21
C HIS A 34 4.73 3.90 -4.98
N GLN A 35 3.82 2.94 -5.11
CA GLN A 35 2.39 3.13 -4.96
C GLN A 35 1.83 2.27 -3.82
N LEU A 36 0.87 2.84 -3.10
CA LEU A 36 0.12 2.14 -2.07
C LEU A 36 -1.09 1.44 -2.70
N SER A 37 -1.39 0.23 -2.22
CA SER A 37 -2.60 -0.50 -2.60
C SER A 37 -3.43 -0.92 -1.39
N PHE A 38 -4.62 -1.47 -1.63
CA PHE A 38 -5.57 -1.89 -0.60
C PHE A 38 -6.11 -3.29 -0.86
N PHE A 39 -6.15 -4.09 0.19
CA PHE A 39 -6.76 -5.42 0.19
C PHE A 39 -8.07 -5.36 0.97
N VAL A 40 -9.20 -5.35 0.26
CA VAL A 40 -10.54 -5.08 0.86
C VAL A 40 -11.40 -6.34 1.03
N ASN A 41 -11.10 -7.43 0.32
CA ASN A 41 -11.84 -8.66 0.44
C ASN A 41 -11.01 -9.88 0.00
N SER A 42 -11.47 -11.06 0.40
CA SER A 42 -10.78 -12.34 0.17
C SER A 42 -10.64 -12.74 -1.30
N ARG A 43 -11.41 -12.16 -2.24
CA ARG A 43 -11.31 -12.46 -3.67
C ARG A 43 -10.02 -11.92 -4.29
N LEU A 44 -9.36 -10.98 -3.62
CA LEU A 44 -8.12 -10.35 -4.08
C LEU A 44 -6.85 -11.08 -3.57
N ARG A 45 -6.98 -12.28 -2.96
CA ARG A 45 -5.82 -12.99 -2.38
C ARG A 45 -4.72 -13.24 -3.41
N ASP A 46 -5.10 -13.66 -4.61
CA ASP A 46 -4.14 -13.96 -5.68
C ASP A 46 -3.40 -12.68 -6.13
N CYS A 47 -4.11 -11.55 -6.16
CA CYS A 47 -3.51 -10.24 -6.42
C CYS A 47 -2.59 -9.80 -5.26
N LEU A 48 -2.92 -10.13 -4.01
CA LEU A 48 -2.08 -9.79 -2.86
C LEU A 48 -0.73 -10.52 -2.91
N GLN A 49 -0.69 -11.77 -3.39
CA GLN A 49 0.54 -12.53 -3.50
C GLN A 49 1.43 -12.09 -4.67
N SER A 50 0.84 -11.48 -5.71
CA SER A 50 1.53 -11.10 -6.95
C SER A 50 1.78 -9.59 -7.10
N THR A 51 1.25 -8.77 -6.19
CA THR A 51 1.39 -7.31 -6.25
C THR A 51 2.84 -6.85 -6.13
N ARG A 52 3.14 -5.71 -6.74
CA ARG A 52 4.43 -5.01 -6.62
C ARG A 52 4.30 -3.70 -5.84
N ALA A 53 3.18 -3.48 -5.14
CA ALA A 53 3.00 -2.33 -4.26
C ALA A 53 4.10 -2.24 -3.18
N GLY A 54 4.46 -1.02 -2.78
CA GLY A 54 5.46 -0.74 -1.74
C GLY A 54 4.85 -0.24 -0.43
#